data_AF-A0A8J8MAZ9-F1
#
_entry.id   AF-A0A8J8MAZ9-F1
#
_cell.length_a   1.000
_cell.length_b   1.000
_cell.length_c   1.000
_cell.angle_alpha   90.00
_cell.angle_beta   90.00
_cell.angle_gamma   90.00
#
_symmetry.space_group_name_H-M   'P 1'
#
loop_
_entity.id
_entity.type
_entity.pdbx_description
1 polymer ?
#
loop_
_entity_poly.entity_id
_entity_poly.type
_entity_poly.pdbx_seq_one_letter_code
_entity_poly.pdbx_strand_id
1 'polypeptide(L)'
;MPDKCPICNYACEPIPVLSYNRGKNFNDNSEVVFLVCACPRNDCKELFLVRYKKIYYDADMYSLVGYSPFKYKDIIFEECISDISQTFVDIYNQAMKAEKYNLIDIAGVGYRKALEFLIKDYSIKKNPDSKNEIENSFLGKCITTFIKNENIKLCAKRATWIGNDETHYLRK
;
A
#
# COMPACT_ATOMS: atom_id res chain seq x y z
N MET A 1 10.74 6.74 19.70
CA MET A 1 10.31 5.34 19.54
C MET A 1 8.98 5.32 18.78
N PRO A 2 8.58 4.22 18.13
CA PRO A 2 7.23 4.10 17.56
C PRO A 2 6.17 3.90 18.65
N ASP A 3 5.01 4.52 18.48
CA ASP A 3 3.84 4.32 19.35
C ASP A 3 3.05 3.04 19.03
N LYS A 4 3.36 2.39 17.89
CA LYS A 4 2.76 1.12 17.45
C LYS A 4 3.83 0.14 17.00
N CYS A 5 3.67 -1.13 17.34
CA CYS A 5 4.57 -2.18 16.86
C CYS A 5 4.48 -2.29 15.33
N PRO A 6 5.59 -2.22 14.58
CA PRO A 6 5.58 -2.32 13.13
C PRO A 6 5.16 -3.71 12.62
N ILE A 7 5.12 -4.73 13.49
CA ILE A 7 4.82 -6.11 13.13
C ILE A 7 3.35 -6.47 13.43
N CYS A 8 2.84 -6.14 14.62
CA CYS A 8 1.44 -6.45 14.94
C CYS A 8 0.48 -5.25 14.77
N ASN A 9 1.00 -4.04 14.56
CA ASN A 9 0.25 -2.78 14.42
C ASN A 9 -0.59 -2.36 15.64
N TYR A 10 -0.40 -3.02 16.80
CA TYR A 10 -0.98 -2.59 18.07
C TYR A 10 -0.16 -1.48 18.72
N ALA A 11 -0.83 -0.59 19.45
CA ALA A 11 -0.17 0.39 20.30
C ALA A 11 0.71 -0.33 21.32
N CYS A 12 1.97 0.10 21.44
CA CYS A 12 2.90 -0.46 22.41
C CYS A 12 4.00 0.54 22.72
N GLU A 13 4.58 0.39 23.91
CA GLU A 13 5.88 0.96 24.25
C GLU A 13 6.96 -0.11 24.01
N PRO A 14 7.76 -0.01 22.92
CA PRO A 14 8.71 -1.05 22.58
C PRO A 14 9.85 -1.15 23.60
N ILE A 15 10.24 -2.38 23.94
CA ILE A 15 11.35 -2.63 24.87
C ILE A 15 12.66 -2.55 24.07
N PRO A 16 13.57 -1.59 24.35
CA PRO A 16 14.89 -1.56 23.72
C PRO A 16 15.71 -2.78 24.17
N VAL A 17 16.27 -3.51 23.22
CA VAL A 17 17.10 -4.70 23.47
C VAL A 17 18.57 -4.40 23.22
N LEU A 18 18.87 -3.73 22.10
CA LEU A 18 20.24 -3.44 21.67
C LEU A 18 20.28 -2.13 20.89
N SER A 19 21.33 -1.34 21.10
CA SER A 19 21.65 -0.19 20.26
C SER A 19 22.92 -0.44 19.47
N TYR A 20 22.95 -0.01 18.21
CA TYR A 20 24.14 -0.01 17.38
C TYR A 20 24.29 1.35 16.70
N ASN A 21 25.39 2.04 17.00
CA ASN A 21 25.76 3.26 16.31
C ASN A 21 26.74 2.91 15.19
N ARG A 22 26.38 3.21 13.94
CA ARG A 22 27.23 2.92 12.77
C ARG A 22 28.47 3.82 12.71
N GLY A 23 28.57 4.81 13.60
CA GLY A 23 29.60 5.83 13.58
C GLY A 23 29.30 6.91 12.54
N LYS A 24 30.17 7.94 12.53
CA LYS A 24 30.08 9.06 11.60
C LYS A 24 30.53 8.64 10.22
N ASN A 25 29.72 8.93 9.22
CA ASN A 25 30.14 8.87 7.83
C ASN A 25 30.79 10.20 7.46
N PHE A 26 32.11 10.24 7.27
CA PHE A 26 32.85 11.48 7.02
C PHE A 26 32.48 12.17 5.71
N ASN A 27 31.92 11.44 4.73
CA ASN A 27 31.59 11.98 3.41
C ASN A 27 30.31 12.83 3.39
N ASP A 28 29.29 12.45 4.16
CA ASP A 28 28.03 13.21 4.28
C ASP A 28 27.80 13.76 5.70
N ASN A 29 28.85 13.65 6.52
CA ASN A 29 28.92 13.89 7.95
C ASN A 29 27.83 13.15 8.76
N SER A 30 27.04 12.25 8.16
CA SER A 30 25.83 11.71 8.81
C SER A 30 26.14 10.66 9.87
N GLU A 31 25.33 10.67 10.92
CA GLU A 31 25.35 9.67 11.99
C GLU A 31 24.04 8.86 11.97
N VAL A 32 24.17 7.54 12.01
CA VAL A 32 23.03 6.61 11.94
C VAL A 32 23.07 5.69 13.15
N VAL A 33 21.96 5.68 13.88
CA VAL A 33 21.76 4.82 15.06
C VAL A 33 20.65 3.83 14.76
N PHE A 34 20.88 2.58 15.13
CA PHE A 34 19.92 1.49 15.05
C PHE A 34 19.55 1.06 16.47
N LEU A 35 18.26 0.84 16.71
CA LEU A 35 17.77 0.21 17.93
C LEU A 35 17.05 -1.08 17.54
N VAL A 36 17.45 -2.20 18.14
CA VAL A 36 16.66 -3.42 18.16
C VAL A 36 15.68 -3.31 19.31
N CYS A 37 14.38 -3.41 19.02
CA CYS A 37 13.31 -3.36 20.00
C CYS A 37 12.48 -4.64 19.95
N ALA A 38 11.92 -5.03 21.09
CA ALA A 38 10.96 -6.12 21.21
C ALA A 38 9.54 -5.59 21.44
N CYS A 39 8.54 -6.22 20.82
CA CYS A 39 7.15 -5.95 21.15
C CYS A 39 6.80 -6.54 22.53
N PRO A 40 6.28 -5.76 23.49
CA PRO A 40 5.93 -6.26 24.82
C PRO A 40 4.67 -7.16 24.82
N ARG A 41 3.89 -7.15 23.73
CA ARG A 41 2.64 -7.92 23.64
C ARG A 41 2.95 -9.41 23.59
N ASN A 42 2.35 -10.18 24.49
CA ASN A 42 2.59 -11.62 24.60
C ASN A 42 2.32 -12.41 23.32
N ASP A 43 1.29 -12.02 22.56
CA ASP A 43 0.95 -12.67 21.28
C ASP A 43 1.81 -12.18 20.10
N CYS A 44 2.74 -11.25 20.31
CA CYS A 44 3.66 -10.81 19.27
C CYS A 44 5.08 -11.22 19.63
N LYS A 45 5.69 -10.64 20.68
CA LYS A 45 7.08 -10.87 21.11
C LYS A 45 8.17 -10.78 20.03
N GLU A 46 7.83 -10.30 18.84
CA GLU A 46 8.76 -10.19 17.72
C GLU A 46 9.72 -9.01 17.89
N LEU A 47 10.90 -9.15 17.27
CA LEU A 47 11.93 -8.13 17.22
C LEU A 47 11.78 -7.26 15.98
N PHE A 48 12.09 -5.98 16.11
CA PHE A 48 12.20 -5.05 14.99
C PHE A 48 13.28 -4.00 15.21
N LEU A 49 13.82 -3.51 14.10
CA LEU A 49 14.80 -2.44 14.03
C LEU A 49 14.10 -1.10 13.89
N VAL A 50 14.61 -0.11 14.62
CA VAL A 50 14.29 1.31 14.45
C VAL A 50 15.56 2.01 13.99
N ARG A 51 15.46 2.74 12.88
CA ARG A 51 16.60 3.49 12.31
C ARG A 51 16.41 4.97 12.56
N TYR A 52 17.43 5.61 13.13
CA TYR A 52 17.51 7.04 13.35
C TYR A 52 18.67 7.65 12.53
N LYS A 53 18.49 8.90 12.08
CA LYS A 53 19.55 9.70 11.44
C LYS A 53 19.68 11.02 12.17
N LYS A 54 20.90 11.45 12.47
CA LYS A 54 21.16 12.75 13.09
C LYS A 54 20.81 13.89 12.11
N ILE A 55 20.08 14.91 12.58
CA ILE A 55 19.59 16.03 11.75
C ILE A 55 20.55 17.23 11.83
N TYR A 56 21.02 17.55 13.03
CA TYR A 56 21.92 18.68 13.30
C TYR A 56 23.17 18.19 14.01
N TYR A 57 24.33 18.75 13.69
CA TYR A 57 25.60 18.32 14.28
C TYR A 57 25.78 18.79 15.72
N ASP A 58 25.37 20.04 15.97
CA ASP A 58 25.58 20.72 17.26
C ASP A 58 24.48 20.41 18.30
N ALA A 59 23.43 19.69 17.90
CA ALA A 59 22.38 19.22 18.77
C ALA A 59 22.26 17.70 18.66
N ASP A 60 22.05 17.01 19.78
CA ASP A 60 21.74 15.57 19.79
C ASP A 60 20.29 15.30 19.36
N MET A 61 19.97 15.77 18.15
CA MET A 61 18.66 15.66 17.54
C MET A 61 18.68 14.63 16.41
N TYR A 62 17.86 13.60 16.56
CA TYR A 62 17.73 12.49 15.63
C TYR A 62 16.34 12.45 15.02
N SER A 63 16.24 12.27 13.71
CA SER A 63 14.99 11.95 13.02
C SER A 63 14.86 10.44 12.89
N LEU A 64 13.64 9.98 13.10
CA LEU A 64 13.26 8.63 12.73
C LEU A 64 13.30 8.50 11.20
N VAL A 65 14.01 7.49 10.70
CA VAL A 65 14.07 7.13 9.28
C VAL A 65 13.04 6.05 8.95
N GLY A 66 12.87 5.06 9.82
CA GLY A 66 11.92 3.98 9.59
C GLY A 66 12.16 2.74 10.45
N TYR A 67 11.41 1.69 10.12
CA TYR A 67 11.36 0.44 10.90
C TYR A 67 11.50 -0.78 9.98
N SER A 68 12.08 -1.87 10.49
CA SER A 68 12.16 -3.14 9.75
C SER A 68 12.31 -4.36 10.68
N PRO A 69 11.66 -5.50 10.42
CA PRO A 69 10.61 -5.67 9.43
C PRO A 69 9.34 -4.94 9.88
N PHE A 70 8.48 -4.62 8.93
CA PHE A 70 7.11 -4.21 9.22
C PHE A 70 6.14 -5.13 8.49
N LYS A 71 5.03 -5.48 9.12
CA LYS A 71 3.93 -6.20 8.47
C LYS A 71 2.85 -5.22 8.14
N TYR A 72 2.52 -5.18 6.85
CA TYR A 72 1.38 -4.43 6.38
C TYR A 72 0.08 -5.10 6.85
N LYS A 73 -0.86 -4.30 7.35
CA LYS A 73 -2.21 -4.74 7.65
C LYS A 73 -3.10 -4.41 6.46
N ASP A 74 -3.71 -5.43 5.90
CA ASP A 74 -4.65 -5.29 4.78
C ASP A 74 -5.80 -4.36 5.16
N ILE A 75 -6.26 -3.57 4.20
CA ILE A 75 -7.51 -2.83 4.34
C ILE A 75 -8.64 -3.85 4.35
N ILE A 76 -9.48 -3.69 5.36
CA ILE A 76 -10.75 -4.41 5.48
C ILE A 76 -11.78 -3.56 4.76
N PHE A 77 -12.23 -4.05 3.61
CA PHE A 77 -13.32 -3.44 2.86
C PHE A 77 -14.67 -3.81 3.47
N GLU A 78 -15.68 -2.99 3.21
CA GLU A 78 -17.06 -3.33 3.55
C GLU A 78 -17.49 -4.61 2.82
N GLU A 79 -18.33 -5.41 3.47
CA GLU A 79 -18.78 -6.72 2.94
C GLU A 79 -19.45 -6.58 1.56
N CYS A 80 -20.17 -5.48 1.33
CA CYS A 80 -20.80 -5.20 0.04
C CYS A 80 -19.79 -5.13 -1.12
N ILE A 81 -18.53 -4.76 -0.86
CA ILE A 81 -17.46 -4.69 -1.85
C ILE A 81 -16.88 -6.08 -2.10
N SER A 82 -16.58 -6.85 -1.05
CA SER A 82 -16.11 -8.24 -1.21
C SER A 82 -17.16 -9.13 -1.89
N ASP A 83 -18.44 -8.89 -1.63
CA ASP A 83 -19.58 -9.55 -2.28
C ASP A 83 -19.76 -9.17 -3.76
N ILE A 84 -19.15 -8.06 -4.19
CA ILE A 84 -19.08 -7.69 -5.60
C ILE A 84 -17.84 -8.32 -6.21
N SER A 85 -16.67 -8.16 -5.58
CA SER A 85 -15.40 -8.62 -6.11
C SER A 85 -14.39 -8.89 -5.00
N GLN A 86 -14.28 -10.16 -4.59
CA GLN A 86 -13.21 -10.58 -3.69
C GLN A 86 -11.83 -10.40 -4.36
N THR A 87 -11.74 -10.65 -5.66
CA THR A 87 -10.50 -10.49 -6.42
C THR A 87 -10.01 -9.04 -6.43
N PHE A 88 -10.92 -8.04 -6.47
CA PHE A 88 -10.56 -6.64 -6.28
C PHE A 88 -9.89 -6.41 -4.92
N VAL A 89 -10.48 -6.92 -3.84
CA VAL A 89 -9.95 -6.77 -2.47
C VAL A 89 -8.53 -7.32 -2.38
N ASP A 90 -8.30 -8.50 -2.97
CA ASP A 90 -7.00 -9.17 -2.93
C ASP A 90 -5.94 -8.39 -3.72
N ILE A 91 -6.24 -7.97 -4.95
CA ILE A 91 -5.31 -7.23 -5.81
C ILE A 91 -5.03 -5.84 -5.24
N TYR A 92 -6.05 -5.15 -4.73
CA TYR A 92 -5.90 -3.82 -4.14
C TYR A 92 -4.96 -3.86 -2.92
N ASN A 93 -5.13 -4.85 -2.04
CA ASN A 93 -4.25 -5.03 -0.89
C ASN A 93 -2.81 -5.37 -1.29
N GLN A 94 -2.60 -6.13 -2.37
CA GLN A 94 -1.26 -6.37 -2.93
C GLN A 94 -0.63 -5.10 -3.52
N ALA A 95 -1.41 -4.29 -4.23
CA ALA A 95 -0.95 -3.02 -4.79
C ALA A 95 -0.53 -2.03 -3.69
N MET A 96 -1.31 -1.92 -2.62
CA MET A 96 -0.92 -1.13 -1.43
C MET A 96 0.34 -1.63 -0.77
N LYS A 97 0.50 -2.96 -0.61
CA LYS A 97 1.75 -3.52 -0.08
C LYS A 97 2.93 -3.03 -0.90
N ALA A 98 2.85 -3.16 -2.23
CA ALA A 98 3.90 -2.67 -3.13
C ALA A 98 4.17 -1.17 -2.96
N GLU A 99 3.13 -0.34 -2.87
CA GLU A 99 3.25 1.10 -2.64
C GLU A 99 3.97 1.41 -1.31
N LYS A 100 3.62 0.70 -0.23
CA LYS A 100 4.27 0.87 1.08
C LYS A 100 5.73 0.42 1.10
N TYR A 101 6.10 -0.53 0.23
CA TYR A 101 7.50 -0.90 -0.02
C TYR A 101 8.19 0.04 -1.03
N ASN A 102 7.55 1.14 -1.42
CA ASN A 102 8.05 2.10 -2.41
C ASN A 102 8.31 1.48 -3.80
N LEU A 103 7.59 0.40 -4.14
CA LEU A 103 7.61 -0.25 -5.44
C LEU A 103 6.55 0.39 -6.36
N ILE A 104 6.69 1.70 -6.61
CA ILE A 104 5.66 2.54 -7.22
C ILE A 104 5.21 2.03 -8.58
N ASP A 105 6.15 1.62 -9.44
CA ASP A 105 5.82 1.13 -10.79
C ASP A 105 5.02 -0.19 -10.77
N ILE A 106 5.17 -0.99 -9.72
CA ILE A 106 4.37 -2.21 -9.53
C ILE A 106 3.01 -1.89 -8.92
N ALA A 107 2.98 -0.96 -7.97
CA ALA A 107 1.76 -0.52 -7.31
C ALA A 107 0.76 0.09 -8.31
N GLY A 108 1.23 0.97 -9.20
CA GLY A 108 0.39 1.61 -10.22
C GLY A 108 -0.33 0.60 -11.12
N VAL A 109 0.42 -0.37 -11.65
CA VAL A 109 -0.13 -1.48 -12.46
C VAL A 109 -1.12 -2.32 -11.63
N GLY A 110 -0.79 -2.59 -10.37
CA GLY A 110 -1.66 -3.32 -9.44
C GLY A 110 -3.00 -2.62 -9.20
N TYR A 111 -3.00 -1.31 -8.94
CA TYR A 111 -4.21 -0.53 -8.75
C TYR A 111 -5.06 -0.46 -10.02
N ARG A 112 -4.43 -0.31 -11.19
CA ARG A 112 -5.12 -0.34 -12.48
C ARG A 112 -5.82 -1.68 -12.72
N LYS A 113 -5.17 -2.78 -12.36
CA LYS A 113 -5.75 -4.12 -12.42
C LYS A 113 -6.90 -4.26 -11.43
N ALA A 114 -6.74 -3.83 -10.18
CA ALA A 114 -7.81 -3.86 -9.17
C ALA A 114 -9.08 -3.16 -9.69
N LEU A 115 -8.94 -1.93 -10.22
CA LEU A 115 -10.06 -1.17 -10.79
C LEU A 115 -10.80 -1.95 -11.89
N GLU A 116 -10.07 -2.67 -12.74
CA GLU A 116 -10.68 -3.46 -13.81
C GLU A 116 -11.58 -4.58 -13.27
N PHE A 117 -11.10 -5.32 -12.27
CA PHE A 117 -11.89 -6.37 -11.62
C PHE A 117 -13.14 -5.80 -10.97
N LEU A 118 -13.01 -4.72 -10.19
CA LEU A 118 -14.15 -4.11 -9.52
C LEU A 118 -15.24 -3.67 -10.49
N ILE A 119 -14.86 -2.98 -11.57
CA ILE A 119 -15.81 -2.47 -12.57
C ILE A 119 -16.46 -3.59 -13.37
N LYS A 120 -15.68 -4.60 -13.79
CA LYS A 120 -16.20 -5.73 -14.57
C LYS A 120 -17.13 -6.58 -13.72
N ASP A 121 -16.73 -6.95 -12.50
CA ASP A 121 -17.54 -7.77 -11.60
C ASP A 121 -18.84 -7.04 -11.20
N TYR A 122 -18.76 -5.73 -10.91
CA TYR A 122 -19.95 -4.91 -10.70
C TYR A 122 -20.88 -4.89 -11.92
N SER A 123 -20.31 -4.76 -13.12
CA SER A 123 -21.08 -4.74 -14.38
C SER A 123 -21.75 -6.07 -14.66
N ILE A 124 -21.08 -7.19 -14.38
CA ILE A 124 -21.61 -8.56 -14.50
C ILE A 124 -22.76 -8.76 -13.51
N LYS A 125 -22.60 -8.34 -12.25
CA LYS A 125 -23.65 -8.41 -11.22
C LYS A 125 -24.92 -7.64 -11.63
N LYS A 126 -24.77 -6.56 -12.39
CA LYS A 126 -25.90 -5.75 -12.91
C LYS A 126 -26.45 -6.23 -14.25
N ASN A 127 -25.66 -6.92 -15.06
CA ASN A 127 -26.03 -7.40 -16.39
C ASN A 127 -25.53 -8.84 -16.61
N PRO A 128 -26.13 -9.85 -15.93
CA PRO A 128 -25.62 -11.22 -15.94
C PRO A 128 -25.57 -11.84 -17.36
N ASP A 129 -26.53 -11.51 -18.21
CA ASP A 129 -26.62 -12.04 -19.59
C ASP A 129 -25.48 -11.55 -20.49
N SER A 130 -24.85 -10.41 -20.13
CA SER A 130 -23.74 -9.82 -20.88
C SER A 130 -22.38 -10.24 -20.33
N LYS A 131 -22.29 -11.26 -19.45
CA LYS A 131 -21.03 -11.67 -18.80
C LYS A 131 -19.88 -11.87 -19.79
N ASN A 132 -20.09 -12.68 -20.83
CA ASN A 132 -19.07 -12.96 -21.84
C ASN A 132 -18.64 -11.68 -22.57
N GLU A 133 -19.56 -10.75 -22.84
CA GLU A 133 -19.22 -9.47 -23.47
C GLU A 133 -18.37 -8.60 -22.54
N ILE A 134 -18.74 -8.53 -21.26
CA ILE A 134 -18.06 -7.72 -20.26
C ILE A 134 -16.62 -8.20 -20.05
N GLU A 135 -16.42 -9.50 -19.85
CA GLU A 135 -15.09 -10.11 -19.63
C GLU A 135 -14.12 -9.79 -20.77
N ASN A 136 -14.60 -9.92 -22.02
CA ASN A 136 -13.81 -9.71 -23.23
C ASN A 136 -13.70 -8.23 -23.67
N SER A 137 -14.45 -7.32 -23.04
CA SER A 137 -14.38 -5.90 -23.37
C SER A 137 -13.18 -5.20 -22.72
N PHE A 138 -12.63 -4.20 -23.43
CA PHE A 138 -11.70 -3.25 -22.81
C PHE A 138 -12.41 -2.46 -21.70
N LEU A 139 -11.70 -2.17 -20.60
CA LEU A 139 -12.29 -1.48 -19.44
C LEU A 139 -13.02 -0.18 -19.83
N GLY A 140 -12.45 0.65 -20.71
CA GLY A 140 -13.10 1.89 -21.15
C GLY A 140 -14.45 1.66 -21.87
N LYS A 141 -14.55 0.60 -22.67
CA LYS A 141 -15.81 0.18 -23.31
C LYS A 141 -16.79 -0.36 -22.26
N CYS A 142 -16.31 -1.18 -21.33
CA CYS A 142 -17.12 -1.69 -20.22
C CYS A 142 -17.78 -0.54 -19.42
N ILE A 143 -16.98 0.46 -19.03
CA ILE A 143 -17.46 1.62 -18.27
C ILE A 143 -18.52 2.38 -19.06
N THR A 144 -18.27 2.65 -20.34
CA THR A 144 -19.17 3.47 -21.15
C THR A 144 -20.51 2.76 -21.41
N THR A 145 -20.48 1.44 -21.56
CA THR A 145 -21.64 0.63 -21.97
C THR A 145 -22.49 0.18 -20.77
N PHE A 146 -21.86 -0.30 -19.69
CA PHE A 146 -22.58 -1.01 -18.61
C PHE A 146 -22.78 -0.18 -17.33
N ILE A 147 -22.04 0.91 -17.15
CA ILE A 147 -22.23 1.81 -15.99
C ILE A 147 -23.25 2.88 -16.35
N LYS A 148 -24.45 2.81 -15.73
CA LYS A 148 -25.55 3.75 -16.02
C LYS A 148 -25.46 5.07 -15.25
N ASN A 149 -24.95 5.05 -14.02
CA ASN A 149 -24.82 6.24 -13.20
C ASN A 149 -23.68 7.11 -13.73
N GLU A 150 -23.99 8.35 -14.14
CA GLU A 150 -23.03 9.26 -14.74
C GLU A 150 -21.87 9.64 -13.81
N ASN A 151 -22.12 9.79 -12.50
CA ASN A 151 -21.06 10.12 -11.54
C ASN A 151 -20.06 8.96 -11.41
N ILE A 152 -20.57 7.73 -11.29
CA ILE A 152 -19.72 6.53 -11.23
C ILE A 152 -18.96 6.37 -12.55
N LYS A 153 -19.63 6.57 -13.69
CA LYS A 153 -19.02 6.50 -15.02
C LYS A 153 -17.87 7.49 -15.17
N LEU A 154 -18.08 8.75 -14.78
CA LEU A 154 -17.06 9.80 -14.85
C LEU A 154 -15.86 9.47 -13.95
N CYS A 155 -16.12 9.03 -12.71
CA CYS A 155 -15.08 8.62 -11.78
C CYS A 155 -14.24 7.46 -12.33
N ALA A 156 -14.90 6.40 -12.81
CA ALA A 156 -14.25 5.22 -13.36
C ALA A 156 -13.41 5.56 -14.61
N LYS A 157 -13.90 6.45 -15.48
CA LYS A 157 -13.13 6.92 -16.65
C LYS A 157 -11.84 7.64 -16.23
N ARG A 158 -11.91 8.53 -15.24
CA ARG A 158 -10.74 9.26 -14.73
C ARG A 158 -9.74 8.32 -14.06
N ALA A 159 -10.21 7.39 -13.23
CA ALA A 159 -9.35 6.39 -12.60
C ALA A 159 -8.68 5.47 -13.64
N THR A 160 -9.39 5.13 -14.71
CA THR A 160 -8.82 4.37 -15.84
C THR A 160 -7.74 5.17 -16.57
N TRP A 161 -7.97 6.48 -16.78
CA TRP A 161 -6.98 7.35 -17.42
C TRP A 161 -5.68 7.40 -16.61
N ILE A 162 -5.76 7.70 -15.30
CA ILE A 162 -4.61 7.70 -14.39
C ILE A 162 -3.90 6.35 -14.39
N GLY A 163 -4.65 5.26 -14.25
CA GLY A 163 -4.04 3.94 -14.18
C GLY A 163 -3.47 3.44 -15.52
N ASN A 164 -3.88 3.99 -16.67
CA ASN A 164 -3.25 3.67 -17.93
C ASN A 164 -1.84 4.29 -18.01
N ASP A 165 -1.63 5.49 -17.47
CA ASP A 165 -0.31 6.12 -17.42
C ASP A 165 0.70 5.26 -16.65
N GLU A 166 0.26 4.52 -15.63
CA GLU A 166 1.08 3.56 -14.88
C GLU A 166 1.49 2.31 -15.68
N THR A 167 0.87 2.07 -16.83
CA THR A 167 1.13 0.90 -17.68
C THR A 167 1.80 1.24 -19.01
N HIS A 168 1.78 2.52 -19.40
CA HIS A 168 2.37 2.98 -20.65
C HIS A 168 3.87 3.23 -20.50
N TYR A 169 4.63 2.92 -21.56
CA TYR A 169 6.08 3.14 -21.61
C TYR A 169 6.48 4.62 -21.39
N LEU A 170 5.62 5.55 -21.81
CA LEU A 170 5.73 6.98 -21.52
C LEU A 170 4.53 7.37 -20.65
N ARG A 171 4.80 7.80 -19.41
CA ARG A 171 3.80 8.48 -18.56
C ARG A 171 3.47 9.83 -19.20
N LYS A 172 2.18 10.15 -19.31
CA LYS A 172 1.70 11.43 -19.86
C LYS A 172 1.15 12.33 -18.76
#